data_AF-A0A8S4QKN8-F1
#
_entry.id   AF-A0A8S4QKN8-F1
#
_cell.length_a   1.000
_cell.length_b   1.000
_cell.length_c   1.000
_cell.angle_alpha   90.00
_cell.angle_beta   90.00
_cell.angle_gamma   90.00
#
_symmetry.space_group_name_H-M   'P 1'
#
loop_
_entity.id
_entity.type
_entity.pdbx_description
1 polymer ?
#
loop_
_entity_poly.entity_id
_entity_poly.type
_entity_poly.pdbx_seq_one_letter_code
_entity_poly.pdbx_strand_id
1 'polypeptide(L)'
;MHCLRSLVYQLGRRPIRNKSMFFCYNKKNVQESSRYYGTEIKIEDESDTIVRELCKGNDNLEKKLKVLMLEVEVMRQDGRCAPDNIHSDQWERLLEMPSRKQRTNYLTFLWKIEKKKENEKSRKEARRKELVESPPEYIKEFPDDVLYGIKHQSMFLRIRDQSINMFDNYRRGKSSWTSLWIVPDSYRLKTPPAF
;
A
#
# COMPACT_ATOMS: atom_id res chain seq x y z
N MET A 1 -42.51 26.46 52.88
CA MET A 1 -41.17 26.29 52.28
C MET A 1 -41.18 25.01 51.44
N HIS A 2 -41.49 25.09 50.15
CA HIS A 2 -41.37 23.95 49.23
C HIS A 2 -40.40 24.32 48.11
N CYS A 3 -39.31 23.56 48.02
CA CYS A 3 -38.16 23.84 47.18
C CYS A 3 -38.48 23.63 45.68
N LEU A 4 -38.04 24.57 44.85
CA LEU A 4 -38.10 24.59 43.39
C LEU A 4 -37.34 23.46 42.66
N ARG A 5 -36.88 22.42 43.38
CA ARG A 5 -36.12 21.30 42.82
C ARG A 5 -36.98 20.19 42.21
N SER A 6 -38.31 20.20 42.40
CA SER A 6 -39.20 19.16 41.84
C SER A 6 -39.67 19.44 40.41
N LEU A 7 -39.65 20.70 39.95
CA LEU A 7 -40.16 21.07 38.62
C LEU A 7 -39.22 20.70 37.47
N VAL A 8 -37.91 20.59 37.72
CA VAL A 8 -36.92 20.29 36.68
C VAL A 8 -36.95 18.81 36.28
N TYR A 9 -37.42 17.92 37.16
CA TYR A 9 -37.46 16.48 36.88
C TYR A 9 -38.62 16.06 35.95
N GLN A 10 -39.61 16.91 35.69
CA GLN A 10 -40.76 16.57 34.85
C GLN A 10 -40.64 17.04 33.39
N LEU A 11 -39.67 17.89 33.04
CA LEU A 11 -39.51 18.42 31.68
C LEU A 11 -38.46 17.68 30.82
N GLY A 12 -37.77 16.68 31.38
CA GLY A 12 -36.54 16.12 30.80
C GLY A 12 -36.64 14.81 30.03
N ARG A 13 -37.80 14.16 29.90
CA ARG A 13 -37.89 12.87 29.17
C ARG A 13 -39.09 12.83 28.24
N ARG A 14 -38.89 13.27 26.99
CA ARG A 14 -39.75 12.81 25.90
C ARG A 14 -39.47 11.32 25.70
N PRO A 15 -40.47 10.42 25.76
CA PRO A 15 -40.25 9.04 25.36
C PRO A 15 -39.95 9.04 23.86
N ILE A 16 -38.79 8.51 23.48
CA ILE A 16 -38.46 8.23 22.08
C ILE A 16 -39.46 7.17 21.63
N ARG A 17 -40.46 7.58 20.83
CA ARG A 17 -41.31 6.64 20.09
C ARG A 17 -40.40 5.96 19.07
N ASN A 18 -39.94 4.76 19.39
CA ASN A 18 -39.30 3.88 18.43
C ASN A 18 -40.31 3.59 17.32
N LYS A 19 -40.16 4.26 16.18
CA LYS A 19 -40.77 3.78 14.94
C LYS A 19 -40.09 2.44 14.67
N SER A 20 -40.80 1.34 14.86
CA SER A 20 -40.36 0.05 14.35
C SER A 20 -40.13 0.23 12.85
N MET A 21 -38.88 0.18 12.42
CA MET A 21 -38.57 0.07 11.00
C MET A 21 -39.17 -1.25 10.55
N PHE A 22 -40.30 -1.19 9.87
CA PHE A 22 -40.74 -2.29 9.03
C PHE A 22 -39.67 -2.45 7.95
N PHE A 23 -38.82 -3.46 8.12
CA PHE A 23 -37.98 -3.92 7.03
C PHE A 23 -38.91 -4.50 5.96
N CYS A 24 -39.21 -3.70 4.95
CA CYS A 24 -39.82 -4.20 3.73
C CYS A 24 -38.77 -5.09 3.05
N TYR A 25 -38.73 -6.37 3.43
CA TYR A 25 -37.88 -7.34 2.76
C TYR A 25 -38.48 -7.57 1.38
N ASN A 26 -37.86 -6.97 0.37
CA ASN A 26 -38.23 -7.20 -1.01
C ASN A 26 -37.82 -8.65 -1.33
N LYS A 27 -38.77 -9.59 -1.27
CA LYS A 27 -38.58 -10.97 -1.74
C LYS A 27 -38.31 -10.90 -3.24
N LYS A 28 -37.05 -10.73 -3.62
CA LYS A 28 -36.60 -11.09 -4.96
C LYS A 28 -36.84 -12.59 -5.10
N ASN A 29 -37.49 -12.98 -6.20
CA ASN A 29 -37.71 -14.37 -6.58
C ASN A 29 -36.43 -15.18 -6.34
N VAL A 30 -36.47 -16.09 -5.36
CA VAL A 30 -35.47 -17.13 -5.22
C VAL A 30 -35.71 -18.06 -6.40
N GLN A 31 -34.99 -17.84 -7.50
CA GLN A 31 -34.79 -18.89 -8.48
C GLN A 31 -34.12 -20.03 -7.73
N GLU A 32 -34.82 -21.16 -7.64
CA GLU A 32 -34.27 -22.40 -7.10
C GLU A 32 -33.00 -22.73 -7.90
N SER A 33 -31.83 -22.42 -7.33
CA SER A 33 -30.59 -22.93 -7.86
C SER A 33 -30.59 -24.42 -7.57
N SER A 34 -30.92 -25.19 -8.62
CA SER A 34 -30.64 -26.62 -8.69
C SER A 34 -29.24 -26.86 -8.13
N ARG A 35 -29.16 -27.50 -6.96
CA ARG A 35 -27.90 -27.88 -6.33
C ARG A 35 -27.26 -28.94 -7.21
N TYR A 36 -26.44 -28.49 -8.15
CA TYR A 36 -25.49 -29.35 -8.82
C TYR A 36 -24.52 -29.86 -7.76
N TYR A 37 -24.58 -31.16 -7.45
CA TYR A 37 -23.50 -31.85 -6.76
C TYR A 37 -22.30 -31.81 -7.71
N GLY A 38 -21.38 -30.87 -7.44
CA GLY A 38 -20.18 -30.69 -8.24
C GLY A 38 -19.35 -31.96 -8.22
N THR A 39 -19.02 -32.46 -9.41
CA THR A 39 -17.82 -33.29 -9.61
C THR A 39 -16.64 -32.63 -8.90
N GLU A 40 -15.85 -33.40 -8.16
CA GLU A 40 -14.65 -32.95 -7.46
C GLU A 40 -13.62 -32.36 -8.44
N ILE A 41 -13.80 -31.09 -8.80
CA ILE A 41 -12.72 -30.29 -9.35
C ILE A 41 -11.79 -30.10 -8.16
N LYS A 42 -10.68 -30.83 -8.13
CA LYS A 42 -9.57 -30.55 -7.22
C LYS A 42 -9.05 -29.16 -7.59
N ILE A 43 -9.62 -28.14 -6.97
CA ILE A 43 -9.03 -26.81 -6.94
C ILE A 43 -7.77 -27.03 -6.11
N GLU A 44 -6.64 -27.18 -6.79
CA GLU A 44 -5.36 -27.23 -6.09
C GLU A 44 -5.17 -25.84 -5.48
N ASP A 45 -5.16 -25.78 -4.14
CA ASP A 45 -4.95 -24.53 -3.43
C ASP A 45 -3.55 -24.00 -3.77
N GLU A 46 -3.38 -22.69 -3.90
CA GLU A 46 -2.10 -22.04 -4.24
C GLU A 46 -0.97 -22.43 -3.26
N SER A 47 -1.33 -22.83 -2.04
CA SER A 47 -0.43 -23.40 -1.04
C SER A 47 0.22 -24.72 -1.50
N ASP A 48 -0.54 -25.60 -2.13
CA ASP A 48 -0.10 -26.94 -2.50
C ASP A 48 0.85 -26.92 -3.70
N THR A 49 0.72 -25.92 -4.57
CA THR A 49 1.68 -25.64 -5.65
C THR A 49 3.01 -25.17 -5.08
N ILE A 50 3.01 -24.21 -4.15
CA ILE A 50 4.22 -23.71 -3.49
C ILE A 50 4.97 -24.83 -2.77
N VAL A 51 4.24 -25.70 -2.06
CA VAL A 51 4.83 -26.84 -1.35
C VAL A 51 5.53 -27.80 -2.32
N ARG A 52 4.88 -28.11 -3.44
CA ARG A 52 5.45 -28.98 -4.50
C ARG A 52 6.71 -28.38 -5.12
N GLU A 53 6.69 -27.09 -5.44
CA GLU A 53 7.82 -26.38 -6.05
C GLU A 53 9.06 -26.37 -5.15
N LEU A 54 8.89 -26.08 -3.86
CA LEU A 54 10.01 -25.92 -2.92
C LEU A 54 10.57 -27.26 -2.44
N CYS A 55 9.72 -28.27 -2.21
CA CYS A 55 10.16 -29.48 -1.51
C CYS A 55 10.71 -30.57 -2.43
N LYS A 56 10.38 -30.59 -3.73
CA LYS A 56 10.86 -31.57 -4.72
C LYS A 56 10.88 -33.04 -4.21
N GLY A 57 9.94 -33.41 -3.35
CA GLY A 57 9.81 -34.76 -2.78
C GLY A 57 10.54 -35.02 -1.43
N ASN A 58 11.09 -34.00 -0.77
CA ASN A 58 11.70 -34.15 0.56
C ASN A 58 10.64 -34.06 1.68
N ASP A 59 10.25 -35.21 2.21
CA ASP A 59 9.23 -35.38 3.27
C ASP A 59 9.45 -34.51 4.52
N ASN A 60 10.71 -34.37 4.97
CA ASN A 60 11.05 -33.61 6.17
C ASN A 60 10.91 -32.10 5.96
N LEU A 61 11.28 -31.62 4.77
CA LEU A 61 11.14 -30.20 4.42
C LEU A 61 9.68 -29.83 4.24
N GLU A 62 8.89 -30.71 3.64
CA GLU A 62 7.46 -30.52 3.46
C GLU A 62 6.74 -30.36 4.80
N LYS A 63 7.02 -31.25 5.77
CA LYS A 63 6.47 -31.14 7.12
C LYS A 63 6.86 -29.82 7.78
N LYS A 64 8.12 -29.41 7.65
CA LYS A 64 8.61 -28.13 8.19
C LYS A 64 7.89 -26.95 7.56
N LEU A 65 7.72 -26.95 6.24
CA LEU A 65 7.02 -25.88 5.51
C LEU A 65 5.55 -25.80 5.91
N LYS A 66 4.84 -26.93 6.00
CA LYS A 66 3.44 -26.98 6.46
C LYS A 66 3.30 -26.40 7.88
N VAL A 67 4.22 -26.70 8.79
CA VAL A 67 4.25 -26.10 10.13
C VAL A 67 4.45 -24.59 10.07
N LEU A 68 5.30 -24.08 9.17
CA LEU A 68 5.49 -22.64 8.98
C LEU A 68 4.26 -21.94 8.41
N MET A 69 3.56 -22.57 7.47
CA MET A 69 2.32 -22.05 6.91
C MET A 69 1.24 -21.93 8.00
N LEU A 70 1.13 -22.96 8.86
CA LEU A 70 0.26 -22.92 10.04
C LEU A 70 0.68 -21.82 11.03
N GLU A 71 1.97 -21.60 11.25
CA GLU A 71 2.45 -20.51 12.12
C GLU A 71 1.99 -19.14 11.60
N VAL A 72 2.04 -18.91 10.27
CA VAL A 72 1.54 -17.68 9.65
C VAL A 72 0.01 -17.56 9.80
N GLU A 73 -0.73 -18.65 9.60
CA GLU A 73 -2.19 -18.64 9.71
C GLU A 73 -2.66 -18.38 11.14
N VAL A 74 -2.01 -19.01 12.14
CA VAL A 74 -2.25 -18.72 13.56
C VAL A 74 -1.96 -17.25 13.87
N MET A 75 -0.89 -16.67 13.32
CA MET A 75 -0.62 -15.25 13.51
C MET A 75 -1.73 -14.34 12.96
N ARG A 76 -2.37 -14.71 11.85
CA ARG A 76 -3.51 -13.97 11.29
C ARG A 76 -4.73 -14.07 12.21
N GLN A 77 -5.01 -15.27 12.71
CA GLN A 77 -6.14 -15.52 13.63
C GLN A 77 -5.96 -14.79 14.96
N ASP A 78 -4.73 -14.74 15.47
CA ASP A 78 -4.36 -13.98 16.67
C ASP A 78 -4.49 -12.45 16.49
N GLY A 79 -4.69 -11.97 15.25
CA GLY A 79 -4.70 -10.53 14.94
C GLY A 79 -3.31 -9.89 14.95
N ARG A 80 -2.24 -10.69 14.82
CA ARG A 80 -0.87 -10.17 14.72
C ARG A 80 -0.59 -9.70 13.30
N CYS A 81 0.44 -8.86 13.16
CA CYS A 81 0.92 -8.39 11.86
C CYS A 81 1.54 -9.54 11.04
N ALA A 82 0.75 -10.15 10.17
CA ALA A 82 1.17 -11.13 9.18
C ALA A 82 0.84 -10.62 7.77
N PRO A 83 1.74 -10.79 6.79
CA PRO A 83 1.51 -10.37 5.40
C PRO A 83 0.40 -11.22 4.75
N ASP A 84 -0.30 -10.65 3.77
CA ASP A 84 -1.40 -11.30 3.05
C ASP A 84 -0.85 -12.21 1.94
N ASN A 85 0.18 -11.75 1.23
CA ASN A 85 0.81 -12.46 0.13
C ASN A 85 2.29 -12.74 0.43
N ILE A 86 2.69 -14.02 0.40
CA ILE A 86 4.07 -14.46 0.62
C ILE A 86 4.55 -15.21 -0.62
N HIS A 87 5.66 -14.76 -1.19
CA HIS A 87 6.27 -15.37 -2.38
C HIS A 87 7.14 -16.60 -2.03
N SER A 88 7.39 -17.49 -3.00
CA SER A 88 8.27 -18.66 -2.87
C SER A 88 9.63 -18.33 -2.23
N ASP A 89 10.28 -17.27 -2.71
CA ASP A 89 11.60 -16.83 -2.23
C ASP A 89 11.58 -16.43 -0.74
N GLN A 90 10.45 -15.90 -0.28
CA GLN A 90 10.26 -15.51 1.12
C GLN A 90 10.03 -16.74 2.00
N TRP A 91 9.38 -17.78 1.47
CA TRP A 91 9.23 -19.08 2.14
C TRP A 91 10.57 -19.81 2.27
N GLU A 92 11.43 -19.77 1.26
CA GLU A 92 12.80 -20.30 1.35
C GLU A 92 13.58 -19.64 2.48
N ARG A 93 13.50 -18.31 2.57
CA ARG A 93 14.13 -17.56 3.66
C ARG A 93 13.54 -17.89 5.04
N LEU A 94 12.24 -18.17 5.11
CA LEU A 94 11.59 -18.64 6.34
C LEU A 94 12.07 -20.03 6.77
N LEU A 95 12.37 -20.91 5.81
CA LEU A 95 12.91 -22.25 6.08
C LEU A 95 14.35 -22.21 6.59
N GLU A 96 15.15 -21.26 6.13
CA GLU A 96 16.54 -21.05 6.57
C GLU A 96 16.61 -20.59 8.04
N MET A 97 15.65 -19.76 8.49
CA MET A 97 15.65 -19.21 9.84
C MET A 97 15.32 -20.25 10.92
N PRO A 98 16.24 -20.53 11.87
CA PRO A 98 16.03 -21.56 12.89
C PRO A 98 15.12 -21.08 14.03
N SER A 99 15.23 -19.81 14.43
CA SER A 99 14.54 -19.30 15.62
C SER A 99 13.14 -18.77 15.29
N ARG A 100 12.16 -19.13 16.13
CA ARG A 100 10.78 -18.64 16.04
C ARG A 100 10.71 -17.10 16.03
N LYS A 101 11.46 -16.47 16.93
CA LYS A 101 11.49 -15.00 17.06
C LYS A 101 12.00 -14.32 15.79
N GLN A 102 12.99 -14.90 15.13
CA GLN A 102 13.51 -14.39 13.85
C GLN A 102 12.45 -14.45 12.76
N ARG A 103 11.70 -15.56 12.66
CA ARG A 103 10.60 -15.70 11.71
C ARG A 103 9.48 -14.69 11.97
N THR A 104 9.05 -14.54 13.22
CA THR A 104 8.03 -13.53 13.58
C THR A 104 8.50 -12.12 13.19
N ASN A 105 9.74 -11.76 13.50
CA ASN A 105 10.30 -10.45 13.12
C ASN A 105 10.31 -10.28 11.59
N TYR A 106 10.70 -11.30 10.84
CA TYR A 106 10.71 -11.25 9.38
C TYR A 106 9.29 -11.09 8.80
N LEU A 107 8.31 -11.83 9.30
CA LEU A 107 6.91 -11.69 8.91
C LEU A 107 6.38 -10.28 9.19
N THR A 108 6.68 -9.71 10.36
CA THR A 108 6.29 -8.33 10.67
C THR A 108 6.97 -7.31 9.75
N PHE A 109 8.20 -7.59 9.30
CA PHE A 109 8.89 -6.76 8.32
C PHE A 109 8.21 -6.81 6.95
N LEU A 110 7.85 -8.00 6.47
CA LEU A 110 7.11 -8.17 5.21
C LEU A 110 5.77 -7.44 5.25
N TRP A 111 5.01 -7.59 6.35
CA TRP A 111 3.74 -6.90 6.53
C TRP A 111 3.88 -5.37 6.50
N LYS A 112 4.94 -4.82 7.12
CA LYS A 112 5.21 -3.37 7.08
C LYS A 112 5.46 -2.88 5.64
N ILE A 113 6.14 -3.68 4.82
CA ILE A 113 6.37 -3.35 3.39
C ILE A 113 5.05 -3.33 2.63
N GLU A 114 4.22 -4.36 2.82
CA GLU A 114 2.92 -4.47 2.16
C GLU A 114 2.00 -3.29 2.52
N LYS A 115 1.87 -2.98 3.82
CA LYS A 115 1.08 -1.83 4.27
C LYS A 115 1.66 -0.49 3.85
N LYS A 116 2.99 -0.36 3.72
CA LYS A 116 3.60 0.84 3.14
C LYS A 116 3.18 1.02 1.68
N LYS A 117 3.22 -0.05 0.88
CA LYS A 117 2.82 -0.04 -0.54
C LYS A 117 1.34 0.27 -0.70
N GLU A 118 0.48 -0.33 0.13
CA GLU A 118 -0.96 -0.07 0.17
C GLU A 118 -1.25 1.41 0.50
N ASN A 119 -0.58 1.95 1.52
CA ASN A 119 -0.72 3.36 1.89
C ASN A 119 -0.21 4.33 0.82
N GLU A 120 0.87 3.98 0.12
CA GLU A 120 1.36 4.80 -1.00
C GLU A 120 0.36 4.82 -2.16
N LYS A 121 -0.22 3.66 -2.48
CA LYS A 121 -1.26 3.53 -3.50
C LYS A 121 -2.49 4.35 -3.12
N SER A 122 -3.00 4.21 -1.90
CA SER A 122 -4.18 4.97 -1.43
C SER A 122 -3.93 6.48 -1.40
N ARG A 123 -2.74 6.93 -0.99
CA ARG A 123 -2.34 8.35 -1.04
C ARG A 123 -2.30 8.88 -2.47
N LYS A 124 -1.79 8.09 -3.42
CA LYS A 124 -1.73 8.46 -4.83
C LYS A 124 -3.11 8.55 -5.45
N GLU A 125 -4.00 7.61 -5.11
CA GLU A 125 -5.39 7.61 -5.56
C GLU A 125 -6.18 8.78 -4.97
N ALA A 126 -6.01 9.06 -3.67
CA ALA A 126 -6.61 10.23 -3.01
C ALA A 126 -6.16 11.54 -3.69
N ARG A 127 -4.85 11.73 -3.91
CA ARG A 127 -4.32 12.91 -4.61
C ARG A 127 -4.85 13.02 -6.04
N ARG A 128 -4.99 11.89 -6.75
CA ARG A 128 -5.56 11.88 -8.11
C ARG A 128 -7.03 12.31 -8.09
N LYS A 129 -7.79 11.85 -7.10
CA LYS A 129 -9.20 12.21 -6.91
C LYS A 129 -9.35 13.70 -6.58
N GLU A 130 -8.55 14.22 -5.66
CA GLU A 130 -8.51 15.65 -5.31
C GLU A 130 -8.21 16.53 -6.52
N LEU A 131 -7.28 16.13 -7.39
CA LEU A 131 -6.94 16.88 -8.61
C LEU A 131 -8.08 16.91 -9.64
N VAL A 132 -8.89 15.86 -9.68
CA VAL A 132 -10.06 15.77 -10.57
C VAL A 132 -11.25 16.54 -9.99
N GLU A 133 -11.43 16.50 -8.67
CA GLU A 133 -12.53 17.16 -7.96
C GLU A 133 -12.29 18.66 -7.72
N SER A 134 -11.03 19.11 -7.71
CA SER A 134 -10.73 20.55 -7.65
C SER A 134 -11.27 21.21 -8.93
N PRO A 135 -12.31 22.06 -8.85
CA PRO A 135 -12.71 22.86 -10.01
C PRO A 135 -11.49 23.67 -10.45
N PRO A 136 -11.31 23.90 -11.76
CA PRO A 136 -10.21 24.73 -12.20
C PRO A 136 -10.48 26.16 -11.72
N GLU A 137 -9.86 26.54 -10.61
CA GLU A 137 -9.92 27.92 -10.10
C GLU A 137 -9.15 28.80 -11.08
N TYR A 138 -9.89 29.43 -11.99
CA TYR A 138 -9.41 30.54 -12.79
C TYR A 138 -9.88 31.84 -12.15
N ILE A 139 -9.06 32.42 -11.29
CA ILE A 139 -9.28 33.79 -10.80
C ILE A 139 -8.06 34.61 -11.18
N LYS A 140 -8.25 35.49 -12.18
CA LYS A 140 -7.27 36.48 -12.63
C LYS A 140 -7.26 37.67 -11.68
N GLU A 141 -6.09 38.23 -11.39
CA GLU A 141 -5.97 39.42 -10.52
C GLU A 141 -6.30 40.74 -11.26
N PHE A 142 -6.21 40.80 -12.61
CA PHE A 142 -6.90 41.80 -13.48
C PHE A 142 -7.22 41.18 -14.87
N PRO A 143 -8.26 41.62 -15.62
CA PRO A 143 -8.71 40.96 -16.86
C PRO A 143 -7.60 40.74 -17.93
N ASP A 144 -6.57 41.59 -17.94
CA ASP A 144 -5.52 41.66 -18.99
C ASP A 144 -4.10 41.17 -18.58
N ASP A 145 -3.87 40.65 -17.36
CA ASP A 145 -2.51 40.35 -16.89
C ASP A 145 -2.04 38.89 -17.12
N VAL A 146 -0.73 38.69 -17.35
CA VAL A 146 -0.13 37.37 -17.67
C VAL A 146 0.21 36.59 -16.39
N LEU A 147 -0.46 35.44 -16.17
CA LEU A 147 -0.17 34.56 -15.02
C LEU A 147 1.11 33.73 -15.22
N TYR A 148 2.15 34.03 -14.46
CA TYR A 148 3.37 33.22 -14.40
C TYR A 148 3.28 32.06 -13.39
N GLY A 149 3.54 30.80 -13.79
CA GLY A 149 4.02 29.79 -12.83
C GLY A 149 3.88 28.29 -13.12
N ILE A 150 4.38 27.45 -12.21
CA ILE A 150 4.45 25.96 -12.33
C ILE A 150 3.06 25.31 -12.43
N LYS A 151 2.07 26.00 -11.88
CA LYS A 151 0.67 25.95 -12.32
C LYS A 151 0.10 27.36 -12.41
N HIS A 152 0.51 28.29 -11.51
CA HIS A 152 0.60 29.78 -11.63
C HIS A 152 1.43 30.43 -10.47
N GLN A 153 2.36 29.69 -9.83
CA GLN A 153 3.35 30.23 -8.89
C GLN A 153 4.72 30.34 -9.57
N SER A 154 5.37 31.50 -9.40
CA SER A 154 6.62 31.90 -10.06
C SER A 154 7.63 30.76 -10.24
N MET A 155 8.34 30.76 -11.38
CA MET A 155 9.29 29.72 -11.80
C MET A 155 10.51 29.52 -10.87
N PHE A 156 10.52 30.13 -9.69
CA PHE A 156 11.57 29.96 -8.72
C PHE A 156 11.19 28.82 -7.76
N LEU A 157 11.99 27.75 -7.76
CA LEU A 157 12.04 26.83 -6.61
C LEU A 157 12.22 27.71 -5.36
N ARG A 158 11.26 27.69 -4.43
CA ARG A 158 11.44 28.35 -3.12
C ARG A 158 12.49 27.55 -2.35
N ILE A 159 13.74 27.89 -2.60
CA ILE A 159 14.89 27.40 -1.86
C ILE A 159 14.76 27.96 -0.44
N ARG A 160 14.32 27.13 0.51
CA ARG A 160 14.43 27.41 1.95
C ARG A 160 15.85 27.04 2.39
N ASP A 161 16.38 27.67 3.44
CA ASP A 161 17.72 27.36 3.96
C ASP A 161 17.92 25.87 4.23
N GLN A 162 16.87 25.19 4.70
CA GLN A 162 16.88 23.74 4.94
C GLN A 162 17.04 22.91 3.65
N SER A 163 16.59 23.42 2.51
CA SER A 163 16.67 22.76 1.19
C SER A 163 17.92 23.12 0.38
N ILE A 164 18.62 24.21 0.73
CA ILE A 164 19.91 24.60 0.09
C ILE A 164 20.90 23.46 0.20
N ASN A 165 21.06 22.93 1.41
CA ASN A 165 22.06 21.90 1.69
C ASN A 165 21.77 20.61 0.89
N MET A 166 20.50 20.25 0.72
CA MET A 166 20.08 19.08 -0.05
C MET A 166 20.26 19.27 -1.56
N PHE A 167 19.95 20.47 -2.09
CA PHE A 167 20.11 20.81 -3.50
C PHE A 167 21.59 20.85 -3.91
N ASP A 168 22.44 21.48 -3.10
CA ASP A 168 23.87 21.54 -3.34
C ASP A 168 24.52 20.16 -3.21
N ASN A 169 24.07 19.32 -2.27
CA ASN A 169 24.54 17.94 -2.17
C ASN A 169 24.12 17.08 -3.37
N TYR A 170 22.89 17.24 -3.86
CA TYR A 170 22.43 16.58 -5.09
C TYR A 170 23.22 17.04 -6.32
N ARG A 171 23.45 18.35 -6.47
CA ARG A 171 24.25 18.92 -7.57
C ARG A 171 25.71 18.47 -7.49
N ARG A 172 26.32 18.49 -6.30
CA ARG A 172 27.71 18.02 -6.05
C ARG A 172 27.86 16.54 -6.34
N GLY A 173 26.88 15.73 -5.91
CA GLY A 173 26.81 14.31 -6.26
C GLY A 173 26.79 14.14 -7.77
N LYS A 174 25.86 14.79 -8.47
CA LYS A 174 25.73 14.71 -9.94
C LYS A 174 27.01 15.13 -10.68
N SER A 175 27.66 16.21 -10.24
CA SER A 175 28.95 16.65 -10.79
C SER A 175 30.05 15.60 -10.62
N SER A 176 30.11 14.94 -9.47
CA SER A 176 31.06 13.84 -9.20
C SER A 176 30.83 12.62 -10.11
N TRP A 177 29.57 12.28 -10.40
CA TRP A 177 29.25 11.20 -11.33
C TRP A 177 29.63 11.56 -12.77
N THR A 178 29.44 12.81 -13.18
CA THR A 178 29.73 13.26 -14.56
C THR A 178 31.21 13.51 -14.82
N SER A 179 32.01 13.86 -13.80
CA SER A 179 33.46 14.01 -13.96
C SER A 179 34.19 12.67 -14.18
N LEU A 180 33.55 11.55 -13.84
CA LEU A 180 34.13 10.20 -13.99
C LEU A 180 34.05 9.68 -15.43
N TRP A 181 33.21 10.27 -16.29
CA TRP A 181 33.00 9.85 -17.68
C TRP A 181 33.68 10.74 -18.72
N ILE A 182 34.48 11.73 -18.31
CA ILE A 182 35.36 12.44 -19.25
C ILE A 182 36.55 11.52 -19.51
N VAL A 183 36.36 10.57 -20.42
CA VAL A 183 37.46 9.90 -21.10
C VAL A 183 38.25 11.01 -21.80
N PRO A 184 39.53 11.24 -21.48
CA PRO A 184 40.33 12.21 -22.20
C PRO A 184 40.37 11.81 -23.67
N ASP A 185 40.14 12.79 -24.54
CA ASP A 185 40.03 12.66 -26.00
C ASP A 185 41.41 12.38 -26.66
N SER A 186 42.25 11.54 -26.04
CA SER A 186 43.62 11.22 -26.47
C SER A 186 43.68 10.06 -27.46
N TYR A 187 42.54 9.52 -27.91
CA TYR A 187 42.47 8.48 -28.94
C TYR A 187 41.60 8.89 -30.14
N ARG A 188 41.74 10.15 -30.60
CA ARG A 188 41.28 10.50 -31.95
C ARG A 188 42.21 9.83 -32.97
N LEU A 189 41.79 8.67 -33.44
CA LEU A 189 42.43 7.83 -34.46
C LEU A 189 42.91 8.69 -35.65
N LYS A 190 44.20 8.58 -35.97
CA LYS A 190 44.77 9.03 -37.24
C LYS A 190 44.05 8.30 -38.38
N THR A 191 43.35 9.04 -39.23
CA THR A 191 42.90 8.54 -40.53
C THR A 191 44.13 8.20 -41.38
N PRO A 192 44.21 7.00 -42.00
CA PRO A 192 45.28 6.70 -42.94
C PRO A 192 45.11 7.53 -44.22
N PRO A 193 46.22 7.94 -44.88
CA PRO A 193 46.13 8.65 -46.15
C PRO A 193 45.63 7.69 -47.25
N ALA A 194 44.69 8.18 -48.04
CA ALA A 194 44.20 7.49 -49.23
C ALA A 194 45.28 7.53 -50.32
N PHE A 195 45.79 6.35 -50.70
CA PHE A 195 46.34 6.02 -52.01
C PHE A 195 46.17 4.52 -52.26
#